data_AF-A0A7C3K9Q9-F1
#
_entry.id   AF-A0A7C3K9Q9-F1
#
_cell.length_a   1.000
_cell.length_b   1.000
_cell.length_c   1.000
_cell.angle_alpha   90.00
_cell.angle_beta   90.00
_cell.angle_gamma   90.00
#
_symmetry.space_group_name_H-M   'P 1'
#
loop_
_entity.id
_entity.type
_entity.pdbx_description
1 polymer ?
#
loop_
_entity_poly.entity_id
_entity_poly.type
_entity_poly.pdbx_seq_one_letter_code
_entity_poly.pdbx_strand_id
1 'polypeptide(L)'
;MFRLLMIACIALLAPIQAGCERKPAAAPASQDENAQPDHMLVAYTVRGVVTRLPTPDEPRMLMARHEAIPEYRKPGGKLGMNTMIMPFPLAAGVSLGSIAVGDKVEMTFEVRYTGDYRPVRYELTEIVKLPPETELDFSPLPEASDETAGAGLAP
;
A
#
# COMPACT_ATOMS: atom_id res chain seq x y z
N MET A 1 37.09 37.34 -52.20
CA MET A 1 36.30 38.59 -52.00
C MET A 1 36.01 38.69 -50.51
N PHE A 2 36.94 39.22 -49.71
CA PHE A 2 37.08 40.63 -49.30
C PHE A 2 35.92 41.16 -48.42
N ARG A 3 36.20 41.19 -47.11
CA ARG A 3 35.94 42.24 -46.11
C ARG A 3 34.52 42.72 -45.77
N LEU A 4 34.38 42.98 -44.45
CA LEU A 4 33.89 44.21 -43.78
C LEU A 4 32.65 43.94 -42.89
N LEU A 5 32.81 43.66 -41.60
CA LEU A 5 32.98 44.62 -40.49
C LEU A 5 31.98 45.79 -40.52
N MET A 6 30.99 45.77 -39.62
CA MET A 6 30.47 46.97 -38.96
C MET A 6 29.83 46.58 -37.63
N ILE A 7 30.59 46.87 -36.57
CA ILE A 7 30.17 46.91 -35.17
C ILE A 7 29.27 48.15 -35.02
N ALA A 8 28.12 48.01 -34.35
CA ALA A 8 27.39 49.14 -33.81
C ALA A 8 26.91 48.83 -32.39
N CYS A 9 27.61 49.44 -31.43
CA CYS A 9 27.20 49.60 -30.04
C CYS A 9 25.79 50.19 -29.95
N ILE A 10 24.90 49.56 -29.20
CA ILE A 10 23.91 50.30 -28.41
C ILE A 10 23.88 49.69 -27.00
N ALA A 11 24.59 50.38 -26.11
CA ALA A 11 24.40 50.26 -24.68
C ALA A 11 23.08 50.96 -24.30
N LEU A 12 22.20 50.27 -23.60
CA LEU A 12 21.05 50.88 -22.94
C LEU A 12 20.99 50.37 -21.49
N LEU A 13 21.23 51.33 -20.60
CA LEU A 13 21.26 51.22 -19.15
C LEU A 13 19.84 51.07 -18.56
N ALA A 14 19.74 50.18 -17.55
CA ALA A 14 18.98 50.27 -16.28
C ALA A 14 17.42 50.26 -16.33
N PRO A 15 16.71 49.66 -15.34
CA PRO A 15 17.06 49.62 -13.92
C PRO A 15 17.09 48.24 -13.24
N ILE A 16 18.05 48.11 -12.33
CA ILE A 16 18.09 47.09 -11.28
C ILE A 16 16.95 47.41 -10.32
N GLN A 17 15.86 46.65 -10.39
CA GLN A 17 14.85 46.70 -9.34
C GLN A 17 15.39 46.01 -8.09
N ALA A 18 15.40 46.79 -7.02
CA ALA A 18 15.74 46.39 -5.68
C ALA A 18 15.02 45.08 -5.31
N GLY A 19 15.80 44.13 -4.80
CA GLY A 19 15.30 42.90 -4.22
C GLY A 19 14.38 43.21 -3.05
N CYS A 20 13.08 42.99 -3.25
CA CYS A 20 12.20 42.70 -2.13
C CYS A 20 12.57 41.31 -1.61
N GLU A 21 13.31 41.27 -0.51
CA GLU A 21 13.27 40.15 0.44
C GLU A 21 11.82 39.95 0.91
N ARG A 22 11.05 39.17 0.16
CA ARG A 22 9.93 38.43 0.74
C ARG A 22 10.47 37.05 1.03
N LYS A 23 10.94 36.88 2.27
CA LYS A 23 10.89 35.59 2.98
C LYS A 23 9.60 34.90 2.56
N PRO A 24 9.64 33.77 1.84
CA PRO A 24 8.44 32.98 1.64
C PRO A 24 7.97 32.60 3.03
N ALA A 25 6.94 33.30 3.50
CA ALA A 25 6.13 32.84 4.59
C ALA A 25 5.71 31.43 4.18
N ALA A 26 6.12 30.46 5.00
CA ALA A 26 5.66 29.09 4.89
C ALA A 26 4.18 29.14 4.54
N ALA A 27 3.83 28.53 3.39
CA ALA A 27 2.45 28.34 3.03
C ALA A 27 1.76 27.75 4.27
N PRO A 28 0.59 28.26 4.68
CA PRO A 28 -0.18 27.56 5.69
C PRO A 28 -0.38 26.15 5.14
N ALA A 29 0.16 25.17 5.87
CA ALA A 29 -0.23 23.80 5.70
C ALA A 29 -1.76 23.82 5.67
N SER A 30 -2.32 23.47 4.52
CA SER A 30 -3.75 23.23 4.39
C SER A 30 -4.07 22.18 5.42
N GLN A 31 -4.60 22.61 6.56
CA GLN A 31 -5.22 21.74 7.52
C GLN A 31 -6.44 21.21 6.78
N ASP A 32 -6.33 19.97 6.32
CA ASP A 32 -7.47 19.20 5.84
C ASP A 32 -8.47 19.15 7.00
N GLU A 33 -9.42 20.07 6.97
CA GLU A 33 -10.54 20.22 7.90
C GLU A 33 -11.61 19.13 7.64
N ASN A 34 -11.13 17.92 7.32
CA ASN A 34 -11.93 16.72 7.13
C ASN A 34 -11.13 15.44 7.50
N ALA A 35 -10.07 15.58 8.30
CA ALA A 35 -9.42 14.44 8.94
C ALA A 35 -10.42 13.78 9.90
N GLN A 36 -11.18 12.78 9.41
CA GLN A 36 -12.02 11.95 10.25
C GLN A 36 -11.16 11.39 11.39
N PRO A 37 -11.49 11.71 12.66
CA PRO A 37 -10.53 11.63 13.76
C PRO A 37 -10.26 10.22 14.31
N ASP A 38 -10.51 9.14 13.57
CA ASP A 38 -10.33 7.80 14.15
C ASP A 38 -10.03 6.67 13.15
N HIS A 39 -9.48 7.01 11.98
CA HIS A 39 -9.13 6.01 10.98
C HIS A 39 -7.65 5.62 11.06
N MET A 40 -7.36 4.46 11.65
CA MET A 40 -6.00 3.90 11.71
C MET A 40 -5.67 3.19 10.39
N LEU A 41 -4.53 3.53 9.77
CA LEU A 41 -4.01 2.86 8.59
C LEU A 41 -2.92 1.86 9.01
N VAL A 42 -3.03 0.61 8.59
CA VAL A 42 -2.05 -0.45 8.89
C VAL A 42 -1.69 -1.18 7.60
N ALA A 43 -0.39 -1.31 7.35
CA ALA A 43 0.14 -2.09 6.24
C ALA A 43 0.46 -3.52 6.69
N TYR A 44 0.17 -4.49 5.83
CA TYR A 44 0.50 -5.90 6.01
C TYR A 44 1.28 -6.39 4.80
N THR A 45 2.42 -7.01 5.04
CA THR A 45 3.16 -7.76 4.02
C THR A 45 2.82 -9.24 4.18
N VAL A 46 2.38 -9.86 3.09
CA VAL A 46 1.98 -11.27 3.07
C VAL A 46 2.42 -11.91 1.75
N ARG A 47 2.77 -13.19 1.78
CA ARG A 47 3.06 -13.95 0.56
C ARG A 47 1.85 -14.79 0.16
N GLY A 48 1.79 -15.17 -1.11
CA GLY A 48 0.70 -15.99 -1.60
C GLY A 48 0.92 -16.47 -3.02
N VAL A 49 -0.09 -17.14 -3.55
CA VAL A 49 -0.16 -17.56 -4.95
C VAL A 49 -1.35 -16.88 -5.64
N VAL A 50 -1.10 -16.29 -6.80
CA VAL A 50 -2.14 -15.65 -7.62
C VAL A 50 -3.08 -16.72 -8.16
N THR A 51 -4.37 -16.56 -7.90
CA THR A 51 -5.42 -17.49 -8.34
C THR A 51 -6.27 -16.91 -9.47
N ARG A 52 -6.35 -15.57 -9.57
CA ARG A 52 -7.06 -14.88 -10.64
C ARG A 52 -6.52 -13.46 -10.82
N LEU A 53 -6.44 -13.01 -12.07
CA LEU A 53 -6.12 -11.63 -12.42
C LEU A 53 -7.41 -10.81 -12.62
N PRO A 54 -7.35 -9.48 -12.46
CA PRO A 54 -8.48 -8.61 -12.81
C PRO A 54 -8.92 -8.78 -14.27
N THR A 55 -10.22 -8.75 -14.51
CA THR A 55 -10.82 -8.71 -15.85
C THR A 55 -11.31 -7.29 -16.15
N PRO A 56 -11.44 -6.88 -17.43
CA PRO A 56 -11.92 -5.55 -17.80
C PRO A 56 -13.32 -5.20 -17.31
N ASP A 57 -14.16 -6.22 -17.08
CA ASP A 57 -15.58 -6.07 -16.71
C ASP A 57 -15.82 -6.01 -15.19
N GLU A 58 -14.76 -6.15 -14.38
CA GLU A 58 -14.83 -6.20 -12.92
C GLU A 58 -13.98 -5.10 -12.28
N PRO A 59 -14.23 -4.74 -10.99
CA PRO A 59 -13.31 -3.90 -10.25
C PRO A 59 -11.90 -4.50 -10.27
N ARG A 60 -10.87 -3.63 -10.34
CA ARG A 60 -9.46 -4.05 -10.42
C ARG A 60 -9.01 -4.76 -9.13
N MET A 61 -9.28 -6.05 -9.03
CA MET A 61 -8.96 -6.89 -7.88
C MET A 61 -8.22 -8.15 -8.33
N LEU A 62 -7.07 -8.40 -7.72
CA LEU A 62 -6.33 -9.65 -7.89
C LEU A 62 -6.82 -10.66 -6.84
N MET A 63 -7.07 -11.91 -7.21
CA MET A 63 -7.37 -12.95 -6.23
C MET A 63 -6.08 -13.70 -5.90
N ALA A 64 -5.76 -13.85 -4.62
CA ALA A 64 -4.63 -14.66 -4.18
C ALA A 64 -5.02 -15.56 -3.01
N ARG A 65 -4.47 -16.78 -2.98
CA ARG A 65 -4.40 -17.58 -1.76
C ARG A 65 -3.18 -17.11 -0.99
N HIS A 66 -3.39 -16.43 0.13
CA HIS A 66 -2.30 -15.92 0.95
C HIS A 66 -1.94 -16.88 2.11
N GLU A 67 -0.71 -16.78 2.60
CA GLU A 67 -0.28 -17.43 3.84
C GLU A 67 -1.06 -16.86 5.05
N ALA A 68 -1.03 -17.56 6.18
CA ALA A 68 -1.62 -17.00 7.39
C ALA A 68 -0.97 -15.65 7.77
N ILE A 69 -1.78 -14.72 8.29
CA ILE A 69 -1.33 -13.38 8.73
C ILE A 69 -1.57 -13.27 10.25
N PRO A 70 -0.59 -13.66 11.10
CA PRO A 70 -0.77 -13.67 12.55
C PRO A 70 -1.14 -12.31 13.13
N GLU A 71 -0.66 -11.22 12.53
CA GLU A 71 -0.86 -9.86 13.04
C GLU A 71 -2.09 -9.14 12.46
N TYR A 72 -2.87 -9.80 11.61
CA TYR A 72 -4.06 -9.18 11.05
C TYR A 72 -5.05 -8.80 12.15
N ARG A 73 -5.50 -7.54 12.16
CA ARG A 73 -6.41 -7.03 13.20
C ARG A 73 -7.86 -7.30 12.80
N LYS A 74 -8.55 -8.14 13.56
CA LYS A 74 -9.99 -8.37 13.43
C LYS A 74 -10.77 -7.37 14.28
N PRO A 75 -12.08 -7.17 13.99
CA PRO A 75 -12.97 -6.42 14.86
C PRO A 75 -12.89 -6.90 16.32
N GLY A 76 -12.87 -5.95 17.26
CA GLY A 76 -12.74 -6.25 18.69
C GLY A 76 -11.32 -6.58 19.15
N GLY A 77 -10.31 -6.33 18.31
CA GLY A 77 -8.89 -6.40 18.69
C GLY A 77 -8.28 -7.80 18.69
N LYS A 78 -9.02 -8.83 18.26
CA LYS A 78 -8.46 -10.16 18.05
C LYS A 78 -7.46 -10.13 16.89
N LEU A 79 -6.39 -10.90 16.99
CA LEU A 79 -5.38 -11.01 15.94
C LEU A 79 -5.53 -12.28 15.11
N GLY A 80 -4.97 -12.25 13.91
CA GLY A 80 -4.82 -13.40 13.03
C GLY A 80 -5.71 -13.35 11.80
N MET A 81 -5.28 -14.00 10.74
CA MET A 81 -6.10 -14.39 9.60
C MET A 81 -5.51 -15.70 9.07
N ASN A 82 -6.33 -16.76 8.99
CA ASN A 82 -5.87 -18.03 8.43
C ASN A 82 -5.61 -17.88 6.93
N THR A 83 -4.87 -18.83 6.35
CA THR A 83 -4.76 -18.92 4.89
C THR A 83 -6.16 -18.99 4.27
N MET A 84 -6.39 -18.18 3.23
CA MET A 84 -7.61 -18.20 2.45
C MET A 84 -7.37 -17.57 1.08
N ILE A 85 -8.31 -17.79 0.16
CA ILE A 85 -8.39 -17.04 -1.10
C ILE A 85 -9.23 -15.80 -0.84
N MET A 86 -8.67 -14.62 -1.07
CA MET A 86 -9.41 -13.36 -0.97
C MET A 86 -9.08 -12.41 -2.12
N PRO A 87 -9.99 -11.48 -2.46
CA PRO A 87 -9.69 -10.39 -3.38
C PRO A 87 -8.74 -9.38 -2.73
N PHE A 88 -7.82 -8.85 -3.52
CA PHE A 88 -6.94 -7.73 -3.19
C PHE A 88 -7.17 -6.61 -4.21
N PRO A 89 -8.01 -5.61 -3.87
CA PRO A 89 -8.21 -4.43 -4.71
C PRO A 89 -6.90 -3.71 -4.96
N LEU A 90 -6.59 -3.36 -6.21
CA LEU A 90 -5.34 -2.69 -6.55
C LEU A 90 -5.45 -1.19 -6.27
N ALA A 91 -4.48 -0.63 -5.55
CA ALA A 91 -4.34 0.80 -5.41
C ALA A 91 -4.06 1.47 -6.77
N ALA A 92 -4.31 2.77 -6.85
CA ALA A 92 -3.97 3.55 -8.03
C ALA A 92 -2.47 3.45 -8.32
N GLY A 93 -2.09 3.23 -9.59
CA GLY A 93 -0.70 3.12 -10.01
C GLY A 93 -0.06 1.74 -9.82
N VAL A 94 -0.69 0.81 -9.09
CA VAL A 94 -0.17 -0.57 -8.96
C VAL A 94 -0.34 -1.30 -10.29
N SER A 95 0.79 -1.71 -10.85
CA SER A 95 0.90 -2.50 -12.09
C SER A 95 1.12 -3.97 -11.75
N LEU A 96 0.42 -4.85 -12.45
CA LEU A 96 0.65 -6.30 -12.35
C LEU A 96 1.78 -6.78 -13.26
N GLY A 97 2.29 -5.94 -14.18
CA GLY A 97 3.44 -6.26 -15.02
C GLY A 97 3.36 -7.66 -15.67
N SER A 98 4.30 -8.53 -15.32
CA SER A 98 4.43 -9.92 -15.79
C SER A 98 3.82 -10.97 -14.85
N ILE A 99 3.00 -10.56 -13.88
CA ILE A 99 2.32 -11.46 -12.94
C ILE A 99 1.22 -12.23 -13.67
N ALA A 100 1.25 -13.55 -13.50
CA ALA A 100 0.30 -14.50 -14.06
C ALA A 100 -0.38 -15.31 -12.95
N VAL A 101 -1.49 -15.99 -13.29
CA VAL A 101 -2.09 -17.00 -12.41
C VAL A 101 -1.08 -18.12 -12.15
N GLY A 102 -0.96 -18.53 -10.88
CA GLY A 102 0.02 -19.51 -10.41
C GLY A 102 1.33 -18.91 -9.92
N ASP A 103 1.60 -17.62 -10.17
CA ASP A 103 2.78 -16.97 -9.65
C ASP A 103 2.74 -16.83 -8.12
N LYS A 104 3.88 -17.11 -7.49
CA LYS A 104 4.12 -16.79 -6.09
C LYS A 104 4.48 -15.32 -5.99
N VAL A 105 3.87 -14.62 -5.05
CA VAL A 105 4.01 -13.17 -4.91
C VAL A 105 4.15 -12.79 -3.45
N GLU A 106 4.91 -11.72 -3.19
CA GLU A 106 4.85 -10.95 -1.96
C GLU A 106 4.00 -9.70 -2.22
N MET A 107 3.11 -9.41 -1.29
CA MET A 107 2.06 -8.42 -1.42
C MET A 107 2.07 -7.53 -0.18
N THR A 108 2.14 -6.21 -0.37
CA THR A 108 1.85 -5.25 0.69
C THR A 108 0.47 -4.66 0.45
N PHE A 109 -0.42 -4.83 1.42
CA PHE A 109 -1.74 -4.22 1.38
C PHE A 109 -1.99 -3.39 2.63
N GLU A 110 -2.65 -2.25 2.43
CA GLU A 110 -3.02 -1.35 3.49
C GLU A 110 -4.48 -1.55 3.85
N VAL A 111 -4.78 -1.52 5.15
CA VAL A 111 -6.13 -1.58 5.67
C VAL A 111 -6.38 -0.34 6.50
N ARG A 112 -7.44 0.39 6.16
CA ARG A 112 -7.98 1.47 6.96
C ARG A 112 -9.03 0.89 7.90
N TYR A 113 -8.80 1.06 9.19
CA TYR A 113 -9.69 0.62 10.26
C TYR A 113 -10.43 1.79 10.90
N THR A 114 -11.60 1.51 11.47
CA THR A 114 -12.21 2.33 12.53
C THR A 114 -11.47 2.14 13.86
N GLY A 115 -11.79 2.96 14.88
CA GLY A 115 -11.23 2.83 16.23
C GLY A 115 -11.47 1.47 16.92
N ASP A 116 -12.49 0.70 16.52
CA ASP A 116 -12.76 -0.66 17.01
C ASP A 116 -12.21 -1.80 16.13
N TYR A 117 -11.25 -1.46 15.25
CA TYR A 117 -10.59 -2.37 14.32
C TYR A 117 -11.52 -3.01 13.27
N ARG A 118 -12.59 -2.33 12.86
CA ARG A 118 -13.37 -2.77 11.69
C ARG A 118 -12.72 -2.25 10.41
N PRO A 119 -12.40 -3.11 9.43
CA PRO A 119 -11.84 -2.67 8.17
C PRO A 119 -12.90 -1.89 7.37
N VAL A 120 -12.60 -0.64 7.03
CA VAL A 120 -13.45 0.25 6.20
C VAL A 120 -13.07 0.12 4.74
N ARG A 121 -11.76 0.03 4.46
CA ARG A 121 -11.20 -0.10 3.12
C ARG A 121 -9.87 -0.81 3.20
N TYR A 122 -9.53 -1.57 2.16
CA TYR A 122 -8.18 -2.09 1.98
C TYR A 122 -7.81 -2.12 0.51
N GLU A 123 -6.52 -2.01 0.24
CA GLU A 123 -5.97 -2.05 -1.11
C GLU A 123 -4.54 -2.56 -1.11
N LEU A 124 -4.17 -3.28 -2.15
CA LEU A 124 -2.82 -3.71 -2.45
C LEU A 124 -2.04 -2.53 -3.00
N THR A 125 -1.00 -2.11 -2.29
CA THR A 125 -0.14 -0.96 -2.63
C THR A 125 1.17 -1.39 -3.27
N GLU A 126 1.61 -2.62 -3.03
CA GLU A 126 2.81 -3.19 -3.64
C GLU A 126 2.63 -4.68 -3.93
N ILE A 127 3.21 -5.15 -5.03
CA ILE A 127 3.27 -6.56 -5.37
C ILE A 127 4.58 -6.88 -6.11
N VAL A 128 5.24 -7.94 -5.66
CA VAL A 128 6.50 -8.42 -6.23
C VAL A 128 6.37 -9.91 -6.52
N LYS A 129 6.76 -10.31 -7.74
CA LYS A 129 6.85 -11.73 -8.10
C LYS A 129 8.03 -12.38 -7.39
N LEU A 130 7.77 -13.49 -6.71
CA LEU A 130 8.77 -14.31 -6.03
C LEU A 130 9.33 -15.38 -6.98
N PRO A 131 10.53 -15.93 -6.70
CA PRO A 131 11.05 -17.07 -7.42
C PRO A 131 10.08 -18.27 -7.37
N PRO A 132 9.93 -19.03 -8.47
CA PRO A 132 8.96 -20.14 -8.55
C PRO A 132 9.22 -21.26 -7.53
N GLU A 133 10.47 -21.43 -7.07
CA GLU A 133 10.89 -22.40 -6.06
C GLU A 133 10.55 -22.00 -4.63
N THR A 134 10.10 -20.76 -4.39
CA THR A 134 9.79 -20.25 -3.04
C THR A 134 8.78 -21.15 -2.33
N GLU A 135 9.12 -21.72 -1.18
CA GLU A 135 8.17 -22.48 -0.39
C GLU A 135 7.20 -21.53 0.34
N LEU A 136 5.90 -21.84 0.28
CA LEU A 136 4.85 -21.10 0.96
C LEU A 136 4.21 -21.99 2.02
N ASP A 137 3.91 -21.41 3.17
CA ASP A 137 3.21 -22.08 4.27
C ASP A 137 1.72 -21.71 4.26
N PHE A 138 0.90 -22.70 3.89
CA PHE A 138 -0.55 -22.59 3.94
C PHE A 138 -1.15 -23.35 5.12
N SER A 139 -0.38 -23.61 6.17
CA SER A 139 -0.91 -24.09 7.44
C SER A 139 -1.81 -23.02 8.06
N PRO A 140 -2.91 -23.40 8.74
CA PRO A 140 -3.68 -22.44 9.52
C PRO A 140 -2.83 -21.92 10.69
N LEU A 141 -3.23 -20.77 11.25
CA LEU A 141 -2.69 -20.35 12.55
C LEU A 141 -3.00 -21.44 13.59
N PRO A 142 -2.12 -21.62 14.59
CA PRO A 142 -2.44 -22.45 15.73
C PRO A 142 -3.79 -22.02 16.29
N GLU A 143 -4.73 -22.95 16.46
CA GLU A 143 -5.92 -22.66 17.24
C GLU A 143 -5.44 -22.19 18.61
N ALA A 144 -5.95 -21.05 19.09
CA ALA A 144 -5.67 -20.61 20.44
C ALA A 144 -6.07 -21.76 21.35
N SER A 145 -5.08 -22.44 21.92
CA SER A 145 -5.32 -23.65 22.70
C SER A 145 -6.29 -23.31 23.81
N ASP A 146 -7.51 -23.84 23.73
CA ASP A 146 -8.45 -23.84 24.84
C ASP A 146 -7.81 -24.69 25.95
N GLU A 147 -7.03 -24.05 26.82
CA GLU A 147 -6.45 -24.62 28.04
C GLU A 147 -7.54 -24.90 29.10
N THR A 148 -8.75 -25.30 28.67
CA THR A 148 -9.91 -25.60 29.53
C THR A 148 -10.46 -27.02 29.33
N ALA A 149 -9.73 -27.91 28.64
CA ALA A 149 -10.13 -29.31 28.46
C ALA A 149 -9.46 -30.30 29.44
N GLY A 150 -8.91 -29.83 30.56
CA GLY A 150 -8.10 -30.65 31.47
C GLY A 150 -8.48 -30.66 32.96
N ALA A 151 -9.58 -30.04 33.38
CA ALA A 151 -9.98 -30.01 34.79
C ALA A 151 -11.39 -30.60 34.98
N GLY A 152 -11.51 -31.93 34.90
CA GLY A 152 -12.76 -32.58 35.32
C GLY A 152 -12.89 -34.03 34.85
N LEU A 153 -12.31 -34.95 35.64
CA LEU A 153 -12.97 -36.12 36.25
C LEU A 153 -11.91 -37.20 36.48
N ALA A 154 -11.52 -37.38 37.74
CA ALA A 154 -11.16 -38.68 38.26
C ALA A 154 -12.14 -38.97 39.42
N PRO A 155 -12.63 -40.21 39.55
CA PRO A 155 -13.74 -40.59 40.44
C PRO A 155 -13.42 -40.49 41.93
#